data_AF-A0A024TAV5-F1
#
_entry.id   AF-A0A024TAV5-F1
#
_cell.length_a   1.000
_cell.length_b   1.000
_cell.length_c   1.000
_cell.angle_alpha   90.00
_cell.angle_beta   90.00
_cell.angle_gamma   90.00
#
_symmetry.space_group_name_H-M   'P 1'
#
loop_
_entity.id
_entity.type
_entity.pdbx_description
1 polymer ?
#
loop_
_entity_poly.entity_id
_entity_poly.type
_entity_poly.pdbx_seq_one_letter_code
_entity_poly.pdbx_strand_id
1 'polypeptide(L)'
;MFGRSRSGLCNILHMLDLIYSNFAEIVYLDRDRICTKLMEFSQAVMAKGAEVENVWAFIDGTVRECCRPDGNERQRTVFNGHKRRHAMKYETLVAPDGTIAHAFGPIEGRRHDLVISRQSNLENIIANNDQFRGFVVYGDPAYGYSNQLASPFGGACLTDPQKQVNKSMSRVRISVEWSLGQVLQ
;
A
#
# COMPACT_ATOMS: atom_id res chain seq x y z
N MET A 1 7.31 25.13 15.23
CA MET A 1 7.31 23.81 14.56
C MET A 1 5.86 23.39 14.40
N PHE A 2 5.34 23.33 13.17
CA PHE A 2 3.95 22.96 12.82
C PHE A 2 2.80 23.61 13.62
N GLY A 3 2.99 24.82 14.16
CA GLY A 3 1.95 25.51 14.94
C GLY A 3 1.59 24.88 16.30
N ARG A 4 2.35 23.87 16.79
CA ARG A 4 2.11 23.22 18.09
C ARG A 4 3.21 23.54 19.10
N SER A 5 2.87 23.50 20.38
CA SER A 5 3.84 23.65 21.47
C SER A 5 4.80 22.45 21.51
N ARG A 6 5.99 22.64 22.09
CA ARG A 6 6.98 21.55 22.27
C ARG A 6 6.37 20.38 23.05
N SER A 7 5.67 20.67 24.15
CA SER A 7 4.98 19.65 24.95
C SER A 7 3.90 18.93 24.14
N GLY A 8 3.16 19.63 23.28
CA GLY A 8 2.19 19.03 22.37
C GLY A 8 2.81 18.04 21.39
N LEU A 9 3.99 18.37 20.84
CA LEU A 9 4.74 17.45 19.97
C LEU A 9 5.29 16.25 20.74
N CYS A 10 5.83 16.47 21.95
CA CYS A 10 6.32 15.38 22.80
C CYS A 10 5.21 14.40 23.18
N ASN A 11 4.02 14.89 23.51
CA ASN A 11 2.88 14.03 23.85
C ASN A 11 2.44 13.17 22.65
N ILE A 12 2.46 13.73 21.43
CA ILE A 12 2.14 12.96 20.22
C ILE A 12 3.18 11.85 20.02
N LEU A 13 4.47 12.18 20.08
CA LEU A 13 5.54 11.19 19.91
C LEU A 13 5.47 10.10 20.98
N HIS A 14 5.26 10.48 22.24
CA HIS A 14 5.14 9.53 23.35
C HIS A 14 3.94 8.59 23.17
N MET A 15 2.78 9.11 22.74
CA MET A 15 1.61 8.28 22.44
C MET A 15 1.86 7.33 21.28
N LEU A 16 2.58 7.78 20.23
CA LEU A 16 2.97 6.91 19.13
C LEU A 16 3.88 5.78 19.62
N ASP A 17 4.89 6.10 20.43
CA ASP A 17 5.80 5.10 21.02
C ASP A 17 5.02 4.08 21.86
N LEU A 18 4.04 4.53 22.66
CA LEU A 18 3.18 3.63 23.44
C LEU A 18 2.34 2.72 22.54
N ILE A 19 1.72 3.27 21.49
CA ILE A 19 0.92 2.49 20.54
C ILE A 19 1.79 1.44 19.84
N TYR A 20 2.96 1.83 19.33
CA TYR A 20 3.88 0.89 18.68
C TYR A 20 4.39 -0.16 19.67
N SER A 21 4.74 0.21 20.90
CA SER A 21 5.25 -0.74 21.89
C SER A 21 4.25 -1.83 22.26
N ASN A 22 2.95 -1.53 22.20
CA ASN A 22 1.89 -2.46 22.62
C ASN A 22 1.17 -3.13 21.44
N PHE A 23 1.12 -2.49 20.28
CA PHE A 23 0.27 -2.89 19.16
C PHE A 23 1.01 -2.93 17.82
N ALA A 24 2.36 -2.92 17.80
CA ALA A 24 3.15 -2.93 16.57
C ALA A 24 2.69 -3.99 15.57
N GLU A 25 2.38 -5.21 16.02
CA GLU A 25 1.95 -6.27 15.10
C GLU A 25 0.61 -5.98 14.43
N ILE A 26 -0.37 -5.47 15.19
CA ILE A 26 -1.71 -5.12 14.70
C ILE A 26 -1.63 -3.89 13.79
N VAL A 27 -0.86 -2.87 14.20
CA VAL A 27 -0.61 -1.66 13.41
C VAL A 27 0.11 -2.01 12.10
N TYR A 28 1.01 -2.97 12.13
CA TYR A 28 1.71 -3.44 10.94
C TYR A 28 0.76 -4.18 9.99
N LEU A 29 0.01 -5.15 10.50
CA LEU A 29 -1.03 -5.88 9.75
C LEU A 29 -2.01 -6.54 10.73
N ASP A 30 -3.26 -6.09 10.73
CA ASP A 30 -4.36 -6.63 11.56
C ASP A 30 -4.84 -8.00 11.03
N ARG A 31 -3.97 -9.01 11.15
CA ARG A 31 -4.17 -10.35 10.58
C ARG A 31 -5.45 -11.00 11.10
N ASP A 32 -5.70 -10.94 12.40
CA ASP A 32 -6.82 -11.63 13.03
C ASP A 32 -8.16 -11.15 12.46
N ARG A 33 -8.35 -9.83 12.33
CA ARG A 33 -9.54 -9.27 11.70
C ARG A 33 -9.62 -9.64 10.22
N ILE A 34 -8.53 -9.47 9.49
CA ILE A 34 -8.48 -9.68 8.04
C ILE A 34 -8.79 -11.13 7.67
N CYS A 35 -8.19 -12.10 8.38
CA CYS A 35 -8.36 -13.52 8.10
C CYS A 35 -9.83 -13.96 8.19
N THR A 36 -10.63 -13.35 9.06
CA THR A 36 -12.07 -13.64 9.16
C THR A 36 -12.90 -13.12 7.99
N LYS A 37 -12.34 -12.19 7.18
CA LYS A 37 -13.04 -11.47 6.12
C LYS A 37 -12.51 -11.74 4.72
N LEU A 38 -11.49 -12.58 4.54
CA LEU A 38 -10.84 -12.79 3.24
C LEU A 38 -11.83 -13.13 2.12
N MET A 39 -12.76 -14.06 2.40
CA MET A 39 -13.80 -14.46 1.45
C MET A 39 -14.81 -13.34 1.18
N GLU A 40 -15.22 -12.61 2.21
CA GLU A 40 -16.13 -11.46 2.07
C GLU A 40 -15.48 -10.37 1.21
N PHE A 41 -14.20 -10.08 1.45
CA PHE A 41 -13.42 -9.13 0.68
C PHE A 41 -13.29 -9.53 -0.79
N SER A 42 -12.93 -10.78 -1.07
CA SER A 42 -12.81 -11.24 -2.45
C SER A 42 -14.14 -11.22 -3.19
N GLN A 43 -15.23 -11.62 -2.52
CA GLN A 43 -16.59 -11.52 -3.07
C GLN A 43 -17.01 -10.08 -3.32
N ALA A 44 -16.67 -9.13 -2.44
CA ALA A 44 -16.95 -7.72 -2.64
C ALA A 44 -16.21 -7.15 -3.86
N VAL A 45 -14.95 -7.56 -4.07
CA VAL A 45 -14.15 -7.19 -5.24
C VAL A 45 -14.77 -7.76 -6.53
N MET A 46 -15.15 -9.04 -6.52
CA MET A 46 -15.86 -9.67 -7.64
C MET A 46 -17.21 -9.00 -7.94
N ALA A 47 -18.00 -8.66 -6.92
CA ALA A 47 -19.29 -8.00 -7.08
C ALA A 47 -19.17 -6.61 -7.73
N LYS A 48 -18.00 -5.96 -7.64
CA LYS A 48 -17.67 -4.71 -8.36
C LYS A 48 -17.22 -4.95 -9.81
N GLY A 49 -17.20 -6.20 -10.26
CA GLY A 49 -16.89 -6.62 -11.62
C GLY A 49 -15.40 -6.76 -11.87
N ALA A 50 -14.64 -7.28 -10.90
CA ALA A 50 -13.28 -7.76 -11.08
C ALA A 50 -13.28 -9.17 -11.72
N GLU A 51 -12.38 -9.41 -12.67
CA GLU A 51 -12.19 -10.73 -13.30
C GLU A 51 -11.23 -11.63 -12.50
N VAL A 52 -10.47 -11.07 -11.55
CA VAL A 52 -9.59 -11.85 -10.65
C VAL A 52 -10.35 -12.12 -9.35
N GLU A 53 -10.76 -13.38 -9.17
CA GLU A 53 -11.78 -13.77 -8.19
C GLU A 53 -11.32 -13.75 -6.72
N ASN A 54 -10.03 -13.93 -6.50
CA ASN A 54 -9.44 -14.15 -5.18
C ASN A 54 -8.68 -12.94 -4.62
N VAL A 55 -8.92 -11.75 -5.17
CA VAL A 55 -8.30 -10.50 -4.69
C VAL A 55 -8.97 -10.05 -3.40
N TRP A 56 -8.23 -10.02 -2.30
CA TRP A 56 -8.77 -9.59 -0.99
C TRP A 56 -8.38 -8.17 -0.58
N ALA A 57 -7.33 -7.60 -1.18
CA ALA A 57 -6.89 -6.24 -0.94
C ALA A 57 -6.05 -5.69 -2.10
N PHE A 58 -5.83 -4.39 -2.11
CA PHE A 58 -5.02 -3.70 -3.11
C PHE A 58 -3.81 -3.03 -2.47
N ILE A 59 -2.64 -3.19 -3.10
CA ILE A 59 -1.38 -2.58 -2.65
C ILE A 59 -0.98 -1.45 -3.59
N ASP A 60 -0.52 -0.34 -3.02
CA ASP A 60 -0.05 0.80 -3.80
C ASP A 60 1.08 1.56 -3.12
N GLY A 61 1.97 2.12 -3.95
CA GLY A 61 3.05 3.01 -3.53
C GLY A 61 2.59 4.47 -3.58
N THR A 62 2.37 5.07 -2.41
CA THR A 62 1.96 6.47 -2.28
C THR A 62 3.16 7.41 -2.07
N VAL A 63 3.27 8.42 -2.92
CA VAL A 63 4.23 9.53 -2.74
C VAL A 63 3.58 10.64 -1.90
N ARG A 64 4.28 11.12 -0.87
CA ARG A 64 3.91 12.28 -0.04
C ARG A 64 4.95 13.38 -0.20
N GLU A 65 4.54 14.54 -0.70
CA GLU A 65 5.44 15.69 -0.76
C GLU A 65 5.91 16.10 0.64
N CYS A 66 7.17 16.51 0.74
CA CYS A 66 7.73 17.06 1.96
C CYS A 66 8.37 18.41 1.67
N CYS A 67 8.55 19.21 2.72
CA CYS A 67 9.31 20.45 2.61
C CYS A 67 10.71 20.14 2.07
N ARG A 68 11.23 21.03 1.22
CA ARG A 68 12.61 20.93 0.74
C ARG A 68 13.57 20.93 1.94
N PRO A 69 14.32 19.85 2.20
CA PRO A 69 15.22 19.82 3.33
C PRO A 69 16.43 20.70 3.07
N ASP A 70 17.09 21.17 4.13
CA ASP A 70 18.37 21.85 4.02
C ASP A 70 19.51 20.85 3.72
N GLY A 71 20.50 21.30 2.96
CA GLY A 71 21.67 20.50 2.59
C GLY A 71 21.48 19.64 1.33
N ASN A 72 22.47 19.71 0.43
CA ASN A 72 22.42 19.08 -0.90
C ASN A 72 22.21 17.56 -0.85
N GLU A 73 22.80 16.87 0.12
CA GLU A 73 22.68 15.41 0.25
C GLU A 73 21.25 15.00 0.59
N ARG A 74 20.67 15.58 1.65
CA ARG A 74 19.30 15.31 2.08
C ARG A 74 18.28 15.65 0.98
N GLN A 75 18.50 16.75 0.26
CA GLN A 75 17.67 17.13 -0.88
C GLN A 75 17.67 16.07 -1.98
N ARG A 76 18.84 15.56 -2.35
CA ARG A 76 18.99 14.52 -3.39
C ARG A 76 18.34 13.20 -2.98
N THR A 77 18.37 12.87 -1.69
CA THR A 77 17.78 11.64 -1.15
C THR A 77 16.25 11.61 -1.29
N VAL A 78 15.59 12.71 -0.94
CA VAL A 78 14.11 12.79 -0.99
C VAL A 78 13.59 13.33 -2.31
N PHE A 79 14.45 13.70 -3.26
CA PHE A 79 14.00 14.19 -4.56
C PHE A 79 13.43 13.05 -5.40
N ASN A 80 12.13 13.09 -5.66
CA ASN A 80 11.45 12.18 -6.56
C ASN A 80 11.53 12.75 -7.98
N GLY A 81 12.39 12.16 -8.83
CA GLY A 81 12.61 12.62 -10.19
C GLY A 81 11.37 12.51 -11.09
N HIS A 82 10.51 11.53 -10.86
CA HIS A 82 9.28 11.33 -11.62
C HIS A 82 8.26 12.44 -11.35
N LYS A 83 8.07 12.82 -10.08
CA LYS A 83 7.17 13.91 -9.67
C LYS A 83 7.82 15.29 -9.71
N ARG A 84 9.15 15.37 -9.83
CA ARG A 84 9.97 16.60 -9.78
C ARG A 84 9.71 17.43 -8.51
N ARG A 85 9.61 16.73 -7.38
CA ARG A 85 9.29 17.28 -6.05
C ARG A 85 10.10 16.54 -4.98
N HIS A 86 10.31 17.18 -3.83
CA HIS A 86 10.82 16.50 -2.64
C HIS A 86 9.68 15.72 -2.00
N ALA A 87 9.86 14.44 -1.79
CA ALA A 87 8.83 13.56 -1.30
C ALA A 87 9.38 12.33 -0.58
N MET A 88 8.58 11.80 0.32
CA MET A 88 8.73 10.48 0.90
C MET A 88 7.76 9.52 0.22
N LYS A 89 8.09 8.24 0.20
CA LYS A 89 7.21 7.18 -0.29
C LYS A 89 6.73 6.31 0.85
N TYR A 90 5.53 5.80 0.68
CA TYR A 90 4.87 4.86 1.57
C TYR A 90 4.26 3.75 0.73
N GLU A 91 4.22 2.54 1.26
CA GLU A 91 3.45 1.44 0.71
C GLU A 91 2.22 1.25 1.58
N THR A 92 1.05 1.10 0.96
CA THR A 92 -0.21 0.91 1.67
C THR A 92 -0.98 -0.26 1.10
N LEU A 93 -1.57 -1.07 1.97
CA LEU A 93 -2.51 -2.12 1.62
C LEU A 93 -3.90 -1.70 2.08
N VAL A 94 -4.89 -1.72 1.18
CA VAL A 94 -6.26 -1.29 1.48
C VAL A 94 -7.24 -2.41 1.19
N ALA A 95 -8.06 -2.71 2.19
CA ALA A 95 -9.12 -3.71 2.10
C ALA A 95 -10.40 -3.11 1.49
N PRO A 96 -11.31 -3.94 0.92
CA PRO A 96 -12.58 -3.50 0.35
C PRO A 96 -13.51 -2.74 1.30
N ASP A 97 -13.35 -2.91 2.62
CA ASP A 97 -14.08 -2.14 3.63
C ASP A 97 -13.56 -0.70 3.84
N GLY A 98 -12.54 -0.30 3.07
CA GLY A 98 -11.91 1.03 3.13
C GLY A 98 -10.80 1.14 4.19
N THR A 99 -10.54 0.09 4.97
CA THR A 99 -9.49 0.12 5.98
C THR A 99 -8.11 0.02 5.33
N ILE A 100 -7.18 0.90 5.73
CA ILE A 100 -5.76 0.71 5.45
C ILE A 100 -5.25 -0.41 6.37
N ALA A 101 -5.13 -1.60 5.81
CA ALA A 101 -4.74 -2.83 6.51
C ALA A 101 -3.25 -2.88 6.85
N HIS A 102 -2.42 -2.19 6.07
CA HIS A 102 -0.98 -2.08 6.27
C HIS A 102 -0.48 -0.75 5.71
N ALA A 103 0.48 -0.13 6.40
CA ALA A 103 1.23 1.02 5.91
C ALA A 103 2.70 0.90 6.29
N PHE A 104 3.60 1.06 5.33
CA PHE A 104 5.05 1.01 5.53
C PHE A 104 5.76 2.21 4.92
N GLY A 105 6.82 2.67 5.59
CA GLY A 105 7.56 3.88 5.27
C GLY A 105 7.77 4.76 6.51
N PRO A 106 8.31 5.97 6.36
CA PRO A 106 8.67 6.62 5.09
C PRO A 106 9.96 6.06 4.47
N ILE A 107 9.95 5.86 3.15
CA ILE A 107 11.15 5.54 2.36
C ILE A 107 11.53 6.74 1.48
N GLU A 108 12.83 6.87 1.21
CA GLU A 108 13.40 7.89 0.33
C GLU A 108 12.66 7.94 -1.03
N GLY A 109 12.14 9.12 -1.41
CA GLY A 109 11.29 9.26 -2.60
C GLY A 109 11.95 8.91 -3.94
N ARG A 110 13.28 8.80 -3.98
CA ARG A 110 14.05 8.37 -5.16
C ARG A 110 13.94 6.86 -5.43
N ARG A 111 13.62 6.05 -4.42
CA ARG A 111 13.62 4.58 -4.53
C ARG A 111 12.43 4.09 -5.35
N HIS A 112 12.61 2.96 -6.05
CA HIS A 112 11.54 2.28 -6.78
C HIS A 112 10.58 1.57 -5.82
N ASP A 113 9.31 1.40 -6.18
CA ASP A 113 8.29 0.86 -5.28
C ASP A 113 8.60 -0.59 -4.87
N LEU A 114 9.18 -1.39 -5.77
CA LEU A 114 9.77 -2.70 -5.45
C LEU A 114 10.78 -2.69 -4.28
N VAL A 115 11.50 -1.60 -4.06
CA VAL A 115 12.43 -1.51 -2.91
C VAL A 115 11.64 -1.42 -1.61
N ILE A 116 10.53 -0.68 -1.61
CA ILE A 116 9.65 -0.52 -0.46
C ILE A 116 8.99 -1.85 -0.13
N SER A 117 8.44 -2.54 -1.14
CA SER A 117 7.81 -3.85 -0.99
C SER A 117 8.75 -4.91 -0.41
N ARG A 118 10.02 -4.91 -0.85
CA ARG A 118 11.05 -5.80 -0.28
C ARG A 118 11.39 -5.44 1.16
N GLN A 119 11.38 -4.16 1.52
CA GLN A 119 11.70 -3.70 2.87
C GLN A 119 10.53 -3.90 3.84
N SER A 120 9.29 -3.75 3.38
CA SER A 120 8.11 -4.03 4.20
C SER A 120 8.08 -5.51 4.56
N ASN A 121 8.48 -6.41 3.65
CA ASN A 121 8.39 -7.86 3.86
C ASN A 121 6.94 -8.35 4.02
N LEU A 122 5.97 -7.55 3.55
CA LEU A 122 4.53 -7.83 3.65
C LEU A 122 4.16 -9.16 2.97
N GLU A 123 4.72 -9.44 1.78
CA GLU A 123 4.43 -10.66 1.04
C GLU A 123 4.77 -11.93 1.85
N ASN A 124 5.95 -11.96 2.49
CA ASN A 124 6.36 -13.09 3.32
C ASN A 124 5.48 -13.24 4.56
N ILE A 125 5.05 -12.12 5.16
CA ILE A 125 4.15 -12.13 6.33
C ILE A 125 2.79 -12.73 5.95
N ILE A 126 2.26 -12.40 4.78
CA ILE A 126 1.02 -12.99 4.25
C ILE A 126 1.24 -14.46 3.90
N ALA A 127 2.34 -14.79 3.21
CA ALA A 127 2.66 -16.14 2.76
C ALA A 127 2.84 -17.14 3.90
N ASN A 128 3.34 -16.68 5.06
CA ASN A 128 3.55 -17.52 6.25
C ASN A 128 2.28 -17.79 7.06
N ASN A 129 1.12 -17.30 6.63
CA ASN A 129 -0.16 -17.57 7.26
C ASN A 129 -1.08 -18.33 6.30
N ASP A 130 -1.34 -19.59 6.62
CA ASP A 130 -2.14 -20.51 5.80
C ASP A 130 -3.58 -20.01 5.52
N GLN A 131 -4.13 -19.12 6.35
CA GLN A 131 -5.46 -18.55 6.12
C GLN A 131 -5.51 -17.68 4.86
N PHE A 132 -4.39 -17.07 4.47
CA PHE A 132 -4.28 -16.29 3.23
C PHE A 132 -4.06 -17.15 1.99
N ARG A 133 -3.87 -18.47 2.16
CA ARG A 133 -3.60 -19.36 1.03
C ARG A 133 -4.75 -19.32 0.03
N GLY A 134 -4.41 -19.07 -1.22
CA GLY A 134 -5.38 -19.00 -2.32
C GLY A 134 -6.03 -17.62 -2.48
N PHE A 135 -5.71 -16.65 -1.63
CA PHE A 135 -6.07 -15.25 -1.81
C PHE A 135 -4.84 -14.46 -2.29
N VAL A 136 -5.07 -13.37 -3.03
CA VAL A 136 -3.99 -12.52 -3.53
C VAL A 136 -4.24 -11.05 -3.24
N VAL A 137 -3.16 -10.30 -3.10
CA VAL A 137 -3.15 -8.84 -3.10
C VAL A 137 -2.90 -8.35 -4.52
N TYR A 138 -3.70 -7.40 -4.99
CA TYR A 138 -3.56 -6.85 -6.34
C TYR A 138 -2.83 -5.50 -6.33
N GLY A 139 -1.70 -5.44 -7.05
CA GLY A 139 -0.85 -4.25 -7.13
C GLY A 139 -0.79 -3.63 -8.52
N ASP A 140 0.01 -2.57 -8.65
CA ASP A 140 0.42 -2.08 -9.96
C ASP A 140 1.37 -3.08 -10.67
N PRO A 141 1.75 -2.84 -11.94
CA PRO A 141 2.65 -3.74 -12.65
C PRO A 141 4.05 -3.90 -12.03
N ALA A 142 4.48 -3.00 -11.14
CA ALA A 142 5.80 -3.06 -10.53
C ALA A 142 5.91 -4.19 -9.50
N TYR A 143 4.81 -4.60 -8.85
CA TYR A 143 4.81 -5.66 -7.82
C TYR A 143 5.03 -7.07 -8.39
N GLY A 144 4.57 -7.34 -9.61
CA GLY A 144 4.76 -8.63 -10.27
C GLY A 144 3.78 -9.70 -9.79
N TYR A 145 4.20 -10.96 -9.89
CA TYR A 145 3.32 -12.12 -9.66
C TYR A 145 3.95 -13.11 -8.67
N SER A 146 3.14 -13.60 -7.75
CA SER A 146 3.50 -14.68 -6.83
C SER A 146 2.25 -15.42 -6.35
N ASN A 147 2.40 -16.31 -5.37
CA ASN A 147 1.25 -16.96 -4.72
C ASN A 147 0.38 -15.98 -3.90
N GLN A 148 0.91 -14.80 -3.57
CA GLN A 148 0.24 -13.79 -2.74
C GLN A 148 0.07 -12.45 -3.45
N LEU A 149 0.73 -12.24 -4.59
CA LEU A 149 0.68 -11.02 -5.38
C LEU A 149 0.17 -11.27 -6.79
N ALA A 150 -0.70 -10.37 -7.26
CA ALA A 150 -1.14 -10.31 -8.64
C ALA A 150 -1.00 -8.88 -9.17
N SER A 151 -0.66 -8.76 -10.45
CA SER A 151 -0.51 -7.49 -11.15
C SER A 151 -1.22 -7.55 -12.52
N PRO A 152 -1.50 -6.41 -13.15
CA PRO A 152 -2.00 -6.38 -14.51
C PRO A 152 -1.07 -7.11 -15.48
N PHE A 153 -1.64 -7.77 -16.49
CA PHE A 153 -0.89 -8.34 -17.60
C PHE A 153 -0.03 -7.25 -18.25
N GLY A 154 1.28 -7.49 -18.32
CA GLY A 154 2.27 -6.59 -18.92
C GLY A 154 2.78 -7.10 -20.26
N GLY A 155 3.38 -6.22 -21.06
CA GLY A 155 4.01 -6.55 -22.34
C GLY A 155 3.54 -5.65 -23.49
N ALA A 156 4.27 -5.69 -24.61
CA ALA A 156 4.01 -4.85 -25.78
C ALA A 156 2.73 -5.26 -26.55
N CYS A 157 2.38 -6.54 -26.52
CA CYS A 157 1.26 -7.11 -27.26
C CYS A 157 0.34 -7.89 -26.32
N LEU A 158 -0.64 -7.21 -25.72
CA LEU A 158 -1.68 -7.87 -24.92
C LEU A 158 -2.80 -8.41 -25.82
N THR A 159 -3.27 -9.61 -25.52
CA THR A 159 -4.48 -10.18 -26.14
C THR A 159 -5.72 -9.43 -25.65
N ASP A 160 -6.81 -9.49 -26.40
CA ASP A 160 -8.06 -8.81 -26.01
C ASP A 160 -8.64 -9.33 -24.67
N PRO A 161 -8.58 -10.65 -24.35
CA PRO A 161 -8.90 -11.13 -23.01
C PRO A 161 -8.03 -10.51 -21.91
N GLN A 162 -6.71 -10.39 -22.12
CA GLN A 162 -5.81 -9.76 -21.13
C GLN A 162 -6.14 -8.28 -20.92
N LYS A 163 -6.46 -7.55 -22.00
CA LYS A 163 -6.91 -6.16 -21.90
C LYS A 163 -8.21 -6.04 -21.13
N GLN A 164 -9.15 -6.98 -21.34
CA GLN A 164 -10.42 -7.01 -20.63
C GLN A 164 -10.22 -7.23 -19.13
N VAL A 165 -9.36 -8.19 -18.75
CA VAL A 165 -8.97 -8.39 -17.34
C VAL A 165 -8.35 -7.12 -16.76
N ASN A 166 -7.33 -6.55 -17.42
CA ASN A 166 -6.68 -5.32 -16.95
C ASN A 166 -7.68 -4.16 -16.78
N LYS A 167 -8.63 -4.01 -17.72
CA LYS A 167 -9.67 -2.99 -17.67
C LYS A 167 -10.63 -3.20 -16.49
N SER A 168 -11.04 -4.44 -16.23
CA SER A 168 -11.89 -4.80 -15.10
C SER A 168 -11.21 -4.47 -13.77
N MET A 169 -9.95 -4.86 -13.61
CA MET A 169 -9.18 -4.67 -12.39
C MET A 169 -8.85 -3.20 -12.13
N SER A 170 -8.51 -2.45 -13.19
CA SER A 170 -8.31 -1.00 -13.10
C SER A 170 -9.56 -0.28 -12.58
N ARG A 171 -10.75 -0.64 -13.09
CA ARG A 171 -12.01 -0.05 -12.64
C ARG A 171 -12.29 -0.29 -11.14
N VAL A 172 -12.05 -1.50 -10.64
CA VAL A 172 -12.27 -1.80 -9.23
C VAL A 172 -11.23 -1.11 -8.34
N ARG A 173 -9.96 -1.06 -8.79
CA ARG A 173 -8.87 -0.39 -8.06
C ARG A 173 -9.11 1.11 -7.86
N ILE A 174 -9.73 1.82 -8.81
CA ILE A 174 -10.06 3.25 -8.67
C ILE A 174 -10.89 3.52 -7.40
N SER A 175 -11.79 2.62 -7.04
CA SER A 175 -12.62 2.78 -5.83
C SER A 175 -11.77 2.77 -4.55
N VAL A 176 -10.63 2.09 -4.58
CA VAL A 176 -9.66 2.02 -3.47
C VAL A 176 -8.73 3.23 -3.46
N GLU A 177 -8.32 3.70 -4.64
CA GLU A 177 -7.55 4.95 -4.77
C GLU A 177 -8.32 6.15 -4.18
N TRP A 178 -9.66 6.15 -4.24
CA TRP A 178 -10.48 7.16 -3.57
C TRP A 178 -10.40 7.09 -2.04
N SER A 179 -10.40 5.88 -1.46
CA SER A 179 -10.25 5.68 -0.01
C SER A 179 -8.89 6.18 0.48
N LEU A 180 -7.82 5.92 -0.28
CA LEU A 180 -6.52 6.54 -0.02
C LEU A 180 -6.64 8.06 -0.09
N GLY A 181 -7.24 8.60 -1.15
CA GLY A 181 -7.45 10.04 -1.34
C GLY A 181 -7.99 10.81 -0.12
N GLN A 182 -8.84 10.19 0.70
CA GLN A 182 -9.38 10.82 1.93
C GLN A 182 -8.33 11.08 3.01
N VAL A 183 -7.31 10.23 3.11
CA VAL A 183 -6.18 10.41 4.05
C VAL A 183 -5.18 11.44 3.53
N LEU A 184 -5.26 11.76 2.24
CA LEU A 184 -4.28 12.56 1.51
C LEU A 184 -4.68 14.03 1.33
N GLN A 185 -5.91 14.40 1.73
CA GLN A 185 -6.47 15.76 1.71
C GLN A 185 -6.23 16.48 3.03
#